data_AF-A0A916EQZ0-F1
#
_entry.id   AF-A0A916EQZ0-F1
#
_cell.length_a   1.000
_cell.length_b   1.000
_cell.length_c   1.000
_cell.angle_alpha   90.00
_cell.angle_beta   90.00
_cell.angle_gamma   90.00
#
_symmetry.space_group_name_H-M   'P 1'
#
loop_
_entity.id
_entity.type
_entity.pdbx_description
1 polymer ?
#
loop_
_entity_poly.entity_id
_entity_poly.type
_entity_poly.pdbx_seq_one_letter_code
_entity_poly.pdbx_strand_id
1 'polypeptide(L)'
;MFYLISWLAVLSLVALWSLAAWLLHGAALWVVTSAGAATGAAAAGMAGQGLPQWLAAWVPPDVAQAIASLLSGLVPVVESLLQAAPALGGVLTGAGWVVWGLGCALLVLLGAGLHVAIALWRRGSDGAGRRSLLAAG
;
A
#
# COMPACT_ATOMS: atom_id res chain seq x y z
N MET A 1 17.52 -3.78 -30.68
CA MET A 1 16.07 -3.77 -30.38
C MET A 1 15.74 -4.49 -29.07
N PHE A 2 16.26 -5.70 -28.83
CA PHE A 2 16.04 -6.45 -27.57
C PHE A 2 16.35 -5.67 -26.28
N TYR A 3 17.42 -4.86 -26.28
CA TYR A 3 17.81 -4.01 -25.15
C TYR A 3 16.74 -2.94 -24.82
N LEU A 4 16.12 -2.38 -25.86
CA LEU A 4 15.06 -1.37 -25.72
C LEU A 4 13.78 -2.00 -25.15
N ILE A 5 13.40 -3.18 -25.63
CA ILE A 5 12.24 -3.95 -25.16
C ILE A 5 12.43 -4.39 -23.70
N SER A 6 13.63 -4.85 -23.35
CA SER A 6 13.97 -5.22 -21.98
C SER A 6 13.86 -4.02 -21.02
N TRP A 7 14.41 -2.86 -21.40
CA TRP A 7 14.28 -1.65 -20.61
C TRP A 7 12.84 -1.17 -20.49
N LEU A 8 12.07 -1.25 -21.58
CA LEU A 8 10.65 -0.87 -21.58
C LEU A 8 9.84 -1.79 -20.67
N ALA A 9 10.11 -3.10 -20.68
CA ALA A 9 9.49 -4.05 -19.76
C ALA A 9 9.84 -3.75 -18.28
N VAL A 10 11.10 -3.43 -17.96
CA VAL A 10 11.52 -3.04 -16.61
C VAL A 10 10.83 -1.75 -16.18
N LEU A 11 10.77 -0.74 -17.05
CA LEU A 11 10.09 0.53 -16.77
C LEU A 11 8.59 0.32 -16.57
N SER A 12 7.93 -0.50 -17.39
CA SER A 12 6.52 -0.86 -17.23
C SER A 12 6.28 -1.59 -15.92
N LEU A 13 7.19 -2.49 -15.50
CA LEU A 13 7.06 -3.23 -14.25
C LEU A 13 7.25 -2.32 -13.04
N VAL A 14 8.19 -1.36 -13.11
CA VAL A 14 8.38 -0.30 -12.10
C VAL A 14 7.17 0.63 -12.04
N ALA A 15 6.61 1.00 -13.18
CA ALA A 15 5.40 1.82 -13.25
C ALA A 15 4.20 1.10 -12.63
N LEU A 16 4.00 -0.18 -12.96
CA LEU A 16 2.93 -1.01 -12.40
C LEU A 16 3.09 -1.20 -10.90
N TRP A 17 4.31 -1.47 -10.44
CA TRP A 17 4.63 -1.56 -9.01
C TRP A 17 4.35 -0.25 -8.26
N SER A 18 4.75 0.89 -8.86
CA SER A 18 4.49 2.21 -8.28
C SER A 18 2.99 2.48 -8.18
N LEU A 19 2.23 2.16 -9.24
CA LEU A 19 0.78 2.32 -9.23
C LEU A 19 0.13 1.48 -8.12
N ALA A 20 0.55 0.22 -7.97
CA ALA A 20 0.04 -0.67 -6.94
C ALA A 20 0.36 -0.18 -5.52
N ALA A 21 1.59 0.29 -5.27
CA ALA A 21 1.99 0.82 -3.97
C ALA A 21 1.19 2.08 -3.60
N TRP A 22 0.97 2.99 -4.53
CA TRP A 22 0.17 4.19 -4.31
C TRP A 22 -1.31 3.91 -4.12
N LEU A 23 -1.88 2.95 -4.85
CA LEU A 23 -3.26 2.50 -4.65
C LEU A 23 -3.45 1.90 -3.25
N LEU A 24 -2.51 1.05 -2.82
CA LEU A 24 -2.57 0.44 -1.49
C LEU A 24 -2.42 1.48 -0.38
N HIS A 25 -1.51 2.45 -0.55
CA HIS A 25 -1.34 3.56 0.40
C HIS A 25 -2.58 4.45 0.46
N GLY A 26 -3.15 4.81 -0.69
CA GLY A 26 -4.39 5.59 -0.76
C GLY A 26 -5.57 4.87 -0.14
N ALA A 27 -5.70 3.56 -0.36
CA ALA A 27 -6.73 2.74 0.29
C ALA A 27 -6.57 2.70 1.82
N ALA A 28 -5.33 2.55 2.31
CA ALA A 28 -5.05 2.58 3.74
C ALA A 28 -5.42 3.94 4.37
N LEU A 29 -5.05 5.05 3.74
CA LEU A 29 -5.44 6.39 4.19
C LEU A 29 -6.96 6.61 4.11
N TRP A 30 -7.61 6.12 3.05
CA TRP A 30 -9.05 6.20 2.90
C TRP A 30 -9.78 5.45 4.01
N VAL A 31 -9.32 4.25 4.40
CA VAL A 31 -9.89 3.50 5.52
C VAL A 31 -9.74 4.27 6.84
N VAL A 32 -8.55 4.82 7.11
CA VAL A 32 -8.29 5.59 8.34
C VAL A 32 -9.16 6.85 8.42
N THR A 33 -9.29 7.58 7.32
CA THR A 33 -10.12 8.80 7.26
C THR A 33 -11.62 8.48 7.28
N SER A 34 -12.03 7.37 6.67
CA SER A 34 -13.44 6.91 6.68
C SER A 34 -13.88 6.43 8.06
N ALA A 35 -12.96 5.90 8.88
CA ALA A 35 -13.24 5.57 10.28
C ALA A 35 -13.64 6.83 11.09
N GLY A 36 -13.07 7.99 10.78
CA GLY A 36 -13.45 9.28 11.36
C GLY A 36 -14.84 9.76 10.92
N ALA A 37 -15.21 9.54 9.65
CA ALA A 37 -16.54 9.89 9.14
C ALA A 37 -17.64 8.98 9.72
N ALA A 38 -17.37 7.68 9.88
CA ALA A 38 -18.31 6.71 10.46
C ALA A 38 -18.57 6.98 11.95
N THR A 39 -17.53 7.37 12.70
CA THR A 39 -17.64 7.73 14.12
C THR A 39 -18.31 9.10 14.33
N GLY A 40 -17.99 10.09 13.50
CA GLY A 40 -18.65 11.40 13.51
C GLY A 40 -20.13 11.34 13.15
N ALA A 41 -20.51 10.50 12.18
CA ALA A 41 -21.91 10.28 11.82
C ALA A 41 -22.68 9.51 12.91
N ALA A 42 -22.05 8.53 13.56
CA ALA A 42 -22.64 7.82 14.69
C ALA A 42 -22.81 8.73 15.92
N ALA A 43 -21.82 9.57 16.22
CA ALA A 43 -21.87 10.54 17.32
C ALA A 43 -22.90 11.65 17.07
N ALA A 44 -22.95 12.21 15.86
CA ALA A 44 -23.95 13.22 15.49
C ALA A 44 -25.38 12.64 15.45
N GLY A 45 -25.53 11.38 15.02
CA GLY A 45 -26.80 10.66 15.04
C GLY A 45 -27.30 10.31 16.44
N MET A 46 -26.41 10.23 17.44
CA MET A 46 -26.78 9.98 18.85
C MET A 46 -26.94 11.26 19.68
N ALA A 47 -26.24 12.35 19.33
CA ALA A 47 -26.23 13.58 20.11
C ALA A 47 -27.37 14.57 19.78
N GLY A 48 -28.01 14.47 18.61
CA GLY A 48 -28.97 15.49 18.14
C GLY A 48 -30.44 15.07 18.13
N GLN A 49 -30.73 13.82 17.79
CA GLN A 49 -32.09 13.31 17.69
C GLN A 49 -32.08 11.90 18.25
N GLY A 50 -32.92 11.61 19.24
CA GLY A 50 -33.11 10.24 19.74
C GLY A 50 -33.35 9.25 18.61
N LEU A 51 -33.17 7.94 18.93
CA LEU A 51 -33.35 6.81 18.02
C LEU A 51 -34.39 7.13 16.92
N PRO A 52 -34.10 6.86 15.63
CA PRO A 52 -35.08 7.03 14.57
C PRO A 52 -36.43 6.48 15.01
N GLN A 53 -37.50 7.23 14.77
CA GLN A 53 -38.82 6.98 15.39
C GLN A 53 -39.35 5.57 15.13
N TRP A 54 -38.98 5.00 13.97
CA TRP A 54 -39.27 3.63 13.57
C TRP A 54 -38.50 2.57 14.38
N LEU A 55 -37.31 2.91 14.88
CA LEU A 55 -36.45 2.06 15.70
C LEU A 55 -36.84 2.16 17.19
N ALA A 56 -37.28 3.34 17.64
CA ALA A 56 -37.77 3.56 19.01
C ALA A 56 -39.00 2.69 19.36
N ALA A 57 -39.83 2.34 18.36
CA ALA A 57 -40.98 1.45 18.54
C ALA A 57 -40.60 -0.02 18.77
N TRP A 58 -39.39 -0.43 18.38
CA TRP A 58 -38.93 -1.83 18.39
C TRP A 58 -37.82 -2.11 19.41
N VAL A 59 -37.18 -1.07 19.95
CA VAL A 59 -36.05 -1.22 20.89
C VAL A 59 -36.55 -0.91 22.31
N PRO A 60 -36.55 -1.91 23.22
CA PRO A 60 -36.83 -1.68 24.63
C PRO A 60 -35.83 -0.69 25.24
N PRO A 61 -36.26 0.17 26.18
CA PRO A 61 -35.40 1.19 26.78
C PRO A 61 -34.14 0.60 27.44
N ASP A 62 -34.23 -0.59 28.03
CA ASP A 62 -33.08 -1.29 28.62
C ASP A 62 -32.00 -1.64 27.59
N VAL A 63 -32.40 -2.02 26.37
CA VAL A 63 -31.48 -2.36 25.28
C VAL A 63 -30.80 -1.10 24.74
N ALA A 64 -31.57 0.00 24.60
CA ALA A 64 -31.00 1.29 24.20
C ALA A 64 -29.97 1.79 25.22
N GLN A 65 -30.25 1.64 26.51
CA GLN A 65 -29.35 2.04 27.59
C GLN A 65 -28.09 1.15 27.65
N ALA A 66 -28.23 -0.15 27.42
CA ALA A 66 -27.10 -1.08 27.34
C ALA A 66 -26.19 -0.78 26.13
N ILE A 67 -26.77 -0.42 24.98
CA ILE A 67 -25.99 -0.03 23.81
C ILE A 67 -25.31 1.33 24.05
N ALA A 68 -26.02 2.29 24.65
CA ALA A 68 -25.45 3.59 25.00
C ALA A 68 -24.28 3.47 25.99
N SER A 69 -24.37 2.59 26.99
CA SER A 69 -23.27 2.37 27.94
C SER A 69 -22.08 1.67 27.30
N LEU A 70 -22.32 0.68 26.42
CA LEU A 70 -21.27 0.06 25.60
C LEU A 70 -20.56 1.09 24.71
N LEU A 71 -21.32 1.93 24.00
CA LEU A 71 -20.78 2.99 23.15
C LEU A 71 -20.00 4.03 23.96
N SER A 72 -20.52 4.44 25.11
CA SER A 72 -19.84 5.35 26.04
C SER A 72 -18.51 4.76 26.51
N GLY A 73 -18.45 3.43 26.72
CA GLY A 73 -17.21 2.72 27.02
C GLY A 73 -16.21 2.67 25.86
N LEU A 74 -16.68 2.78 24.62
CA LEU A 74 -15.84 2.85 23.42
C LEU A 74 -15.33 4.26 23.10
N VAL A 75 -15.98 5.32 23.58
CA VAL A 75 -15.57 6.72 23.34
C VAL A 75 -14.07 6.95 23.64
N PRO A 76 -13.52 6.57 24.82
CA PRO A 76 -12.12 6.81 25.13
C PRO A 76 -11.14 6.03 24.23
N VAL A 77 -11.56 4.85 23.75
CA VAL A 77 -10.78 4.01 22.83
C VAL A 77 -10.71 4.68 21.46
N VAL A 78 -11.84 5.21 20.98
CA VAL A 78 -11.91 5.97 19.73
C VAL A 78 -11.09 7.25 19.82
N GLU A 79 -11.19 7.99 20.93
CA GLU A 79 -10.40 9.20 21.17
C GLU A 79 -8.89 8.90 21.17
N SER A 80 -8.48 7.83 21.84
CA SER A 80 -7.08 7.38 21.88
C SER A 80 -6.59 6.97 20.48
N LEU A 81 -7.45 6.32 19.69
CA LEU A 81 -7.13 5.92 18.33
C LEU A 81 -7.04 7.13 17.39
N LEU A 82 -7.89 8.15 17.56
CA LEU A 82 -7.82 9.41 16.84
C LEU A 82 -6.57 10.21 17.21
N GLN A 83 -6.18 10.23 18.48
CA GLN A 83 -4.93 10.86 18.92
C GLN A 83 -3.71 10.12 18.37
N ALA A 84 -3.78 8.80 18.20
CA ALA A 84 -2.75 8.00 17.55
C ALA A 84 -2.78 8.10 16.01
N ALA A 85 -3.88 8.56 15.41
CA ALA A 85 -4.07 8.60 13.95
C ALA A 85 -2.99 9.39 13.19
N PRO A 86 -2.49 10.56 13.67
CA PRO A 86 -1.38 11.27 13.01
C PRO A 86 -0.08 10.46 13.03
N ALA A 87 0.20 9.76 14.12
CA ALA A 87 1.37 8.88 14.23
C ALA A 87 1.23 7.66 13.31
N LEU A 88 0.04 7.07 13.21
CA LEU A 88 -0.28 6.01 12.25
C LEU A 88 -0.12 6.48 10.81
N GLY A 89 -0.56 7.70 10.49
CA GLY A 89 -0.36 8.32 9.18
C GLY A 89 1.13 8.46 8.84
N GLY A 90 1.94 8.98 9.77
CA GLY A 90 3.39 9.10 9.59
C GLY A 90 4.09 7.76 9.37
N VAL A 91 3.72 6.72 10.13
CA VAL A 91 4.26 5.36 9.97
C VAL A 91 3.79 4.71 8.66
N LEU A 92 2.53 4.89 8.27
CA LEU A 92 1.98 4.39 7.00
C LEU A 92 2.68 5.02 5.80
N THR A 93 2.97 6.32 5.85
CA THR A 93 3.72 7.02 4.80
C THR A 93 5.19 6.59 4.81
N GLY A 94 5.82 6.49 5.98
CA GLY A 94 7.20 5.98 6.09
C GLY A 94 7.36 4.56 5.55
N ALA A 95 6.46 3.65 5.91
CA ALA A 95 6.42 2.28 5.40
C ALA A 95 6.16 2.26 3.89
N GLY A 96 5.29 3.14 3.38
CA GLY A 96 5.05 3.33 1.95
C GLY A 96 6.32 3.69 1.18
N TRP A 97 7.12 4.64 1.70
CA TRP A 97 8.41 5.02 1.10
C TRP A 97 9.42 3.88 1.10
N VAL A 98 9.50 3.10 2.20
CA VAL A 98 10.42 1.96 2.31
C VAL A 98 10.04 0.84 1.35
N VAL A 99 8.77 0.45 1.30
CA VAL A 99 8.26 -0.60 0.40
C VAL A 99 8.42 -0.19 -1.06
N TRP A 100 8.10 1.06 -1.38
CA TRP A 100 8.27 1.60 -2.73
C TRP A 100 9.75 1.61 -3.13
N GLY A 101 10.61 2.20 -2.31
CA GLY A 101 12.05 2.32 -2.57
C GLY A 101 12.72 0.95 -2.70
N LEU A 102 12.39 0.01 -1.82
CA LEU A 102 12.92 -1.35 -1.86
C LEU A 102 12.50 -2.09 -3.13
N GLY A 103 11.22 -1.99 -3.51
CA GLY A 103 10.71 -2.60 -4.75
C GLY A 103 11.32 -2.00 -6.01
N CYS A 104 11.46 -0.67 -6.07
CA CYS A 104 12.16 0.01 -7.16
C CYS A 104 13.62 -0.43 -7.26
N ALA A 105 14.34 -0.49 -6.14
CA ALA A 105 15.73 -0.93 -6.11
C ALA A 105 15.87 -2.39 -6.58
N LEU A 106 15.00 -3.30 -6.12
CA LEU A 106 15.02 -4.71 -6.54
C LEU A 106 14.79 -4.86 -8.04
N LEU A 107 13.81 -4.15 -8.59
CA LEU A 107 13.46 -4.20 -10.01
C LEU A 107 14.59 -3.66 -10.90
N VAL A 108 15.23 -2.55 -10.48
CA VAL A 108 16.37 -1.97 -11.19
C VAL A 108 17.58 -2.89 -11.13
N LEU A 109 17.89 -3.47 -9.95
CA LEU A 109 18.99 -4.42 -9.78
C LEU A 109 18.78 -5.68 -10.61
N LEU A 110 17.55 -6.20 -10.66
CA LEU A 110 17.21 -7.36 -11.49
C LEU A 110 17.40 -7.05 -12.98
N GLY A 111 16.94 -5.88 -13.43
CA GLY A 111 17.13 -5.41 -14.80
C GLY A 111 18.60 -5.22 -15.17
N ALA A 112 19.39 -4.60 -14.28
CA ALA A 112 20.82 -4.40 -14.48
C ALA A 112 21.61 -5.72 -14.47
N GLY A 113 21.30 -6.63 -13.54
CA GLY A 113 21.94 -7.94 -13.42
C GLY A 113 21.74 -8.80 -14.66
N LEU A 114 20.51 -8.81 -15.21
CA LEU A 114 20.21 -9.53 -16.45
C LEU A 114 21.01 -8.96 -17.64
N HIS A 115 21.12 -7.63 -17.73
CA HIS A 115 21.91 -6.98 -18.78
C HIS A 115 23.41 -7.27 -18.69
N VAL A 116 23.98 -7.28 -17.48
CA VAL A 116 25.37 -7.65 -17.24
C VAL A 116 25.61 -9.12 -17.60
N ALA A 117 24.71 -10.02 -17.20
CA ALA A 117 24.80 -11.44 -17.55
C ALA A 117 24.81 -11.66 -19.07
N ILE A 118 23.92 -10.99 -19.81
CA ILE A 118 23.88 -11.05 -21.28
C ILE A 118 25.17 -10.49 -21.91
N ALA A 119 25.69 -9.38 -21.38
CA ALA A 119 26.92 -8.77 -21.87
C ALA A 119 28.15 -9.66 -21.65
N LEU A 120 28.24 -10.31 -20.48
CA LEU A 120 29.31 -11.25 -20.16
C LEU A 120 29.22 -12.52 -21.02
N TRP A 121 28.02 -13.01 -21.28
CA TRP A 121 27.82 -14.20 -22.12
C TRP A 121 28.26 -13.96 -23.56
N ARG A 122 27.92 -12.79 -24.14
CA ARG A 122 28.38 -12.40 -25.49
C ARG A 122 29.90 -12.26 -25.59
N ARG A 123 30.54 -11.63 -24.60
CA ARG A 123 32.00 -11.47 -24.56
C ARG A 123 32.74 -12.81 -24.51
N GLY A 124 32.19 -13.80 -23.81
CA GLY A 124 32.73 -15.17 -23.77
C GLY A 124 32.64 -15.89 -25.11
N SER A 125 31.51 -15.74 -25.83
CA SER A 125 31.31 -16.33 -27.15
C SER A 125 32.24 -15.73 -28.21
N ASP A 126 32.41 -14.41 -28.21
CA ASP A 126 33.27 -13.69 -29.17
C ASP A 126 34.77 -13.97 -28.92
N GLY A 127 35.17 -14.14 -27.66
CA GLY A 127 36.55 -14.49 -27.28
C GLY A 127 36.94 -15.95 -27.62
N ALA A 128 35.99 -16.88 -27.52
CA ALA A 128 36.20 -18.28 -27.92
C ALA A 128 36.36 -18.43 -29.44
N GLY A 129 35.56 -17.69 -30.23
CA GLY A 129 35.64 -17.72 -31.70
C GLY A 129 36.97 -17.17 -32.24
N ARG A 130 37.51 -16.10 -31.64
CA ARG A 130 38.80 -15.50 -32.06
C ARG A 130 40.01 -16.37 -31.73
N ARG A 131 39.95 -17.16 -30.65
CA ARG A 131 41.01 -18.13 -30.29
C ARG A 131 41.04 -19.35 -31.22
N SER A 132 39.88 -19.78 -31.70
CA SER A 132 39.76 -20.85 -32.70
C SER A 132 40.40 -20.46 -34.05
N LEU A 133 40.18 -19.23 -34.51
CA LEU A 133 40.75 -18.72 -35.77
C LEU A 133 42.28 -18.54 -35.75
N LEU A 134 42.87 -18.22 -34.58
CA LEU A 134 44.32 -18.09 -34.43
C LEU A 134 45.05 -19.43 -34.27
N ALA A 135 44.34 -20.50 -33.92
CA ALA A 135 44.90 -21.85 -33.83
C ALA A 135 44.83 -22.62 -35.16
N ALA A 136 44.16 -22.07 -36.17
CA ALA A 136 43.88 -22.72 -37.46
C ALA A 136 44.60 -22.08 -38.66
N GLY A 137 45.48 -21.09 -38.45
CA GLY A 137 46.33 -20.47 -39.47
C GLY A 137 47.80 -20.60 -39.11
#